data_AF-A0A7S0EDC9-F1
#
_entry.id   AF-A0A7S0EDC9-F1
#
_cell.length_a   1.000
_cell.length_b   1.000
_cell.length_c   1.000
_cell.angle_alpha   90.00
_cell.angle_beta   90.00
_cell.angle_gamma   90.00
#
_symmetry.space_group_name_H-M   'P 1'
#
loop_
_entity.id
_entity.type
_entity.pdbx_description
1 polymer ?
#
loop_
_entity_poly.entity_id
_entity_poly.type
_entity_poly.pdbx_seq_one_letter_code
_entity_poly.pdbx_strand_id
1 'polypeptide(L)'
;RCLSRLVSCRGRLHERQGPDASFWVPHKPSSAADAPANAVASADTPAAEVAWEWTEQQHTWWWSVADMEEVDNGGLSALVTSPAGPRRLVVCCDCNYGPFGHQLEGEPRLWLACDLLHQQDASLGSNEADFPLPEGLDMSALQSMIDSGMATVQYHVAFSEARLGMMLVDNADGDEVVVAAFTEIGDGQPGPAELSGKIAVGDTVARVSGTSVRGLDYAAVLDMVIGAARPVTIHFERRGAKPPGVLPVRTPHQEWTSPPAAEPATA
;
A
#
# COMPACT_ATOMS: atom_id res chain seq x y z
N ARG A 1 17.41 -0.51 8.17
CA ARG A 1 16.30 -0.67 9.14
C ARG A 1 15.16 0.19 8.63
N CYS A 2 13.95 -0.38 8.48
CA CYS A 2 12.75 0.41 8.21
C CYS A 2 12.52 1.40 9.35
N LEU A 3 12.21 2.64 9.03
CA LEU A 3 11.77 3.64 10.02
C LEU A 3 10.24 3.69 10.13
N SER A 4 9.51 3.22 9.11
CA SER A 4 8.06 3.07 9.14
C SER A 4 7.67 1.90 10.03
N ARG A 5 6.73 2.11 10.96
CA ARG A 5 6.11 1.02 11.72
C ARG A 5 4.98 0.42 10.88
N LEU A 6 4.93 -0.91 10.80
CA LEU A 6 3.73 -1.60 10.35
C LEU A 6 2.71 -1.52 11.47
N VAL A 7 1.54 -0.97 11.16
CA VAL A 7 0.45 -0.82 12.13
C VAL A 7 -0.73 -1.61 11.61
N SER A 8 -1.34 -2.42 12.47
CA SER A 8 -2.60 -3.07 12.15
C SER A 8 -3.68 -2.61 13.10
N CYS A 9 -4.82 -2.19 12.57
CA CYS A 9 -5.97 -1.79 13.38
C CYS A 9 -6.75 -2.99 13.94
N ARG A 10 -6.50 -4.19 13.40
CA ARG A 10 -7.19 -5.45 13.73
C ARG A 10 -6.23 -6.63 13.66
N GLY A 11 -6.56 -7.68 14.39
CA GLY A 11 -5.85 -8.96 14.34
C GLY A 11 -5.96 -9.76 15.62
N ARG A 12 -5.25 -10.89 15.66
CA ARG A 12 -5.13 -11.75 16.84
C ARG A 12 -3.69 -12.22 16.97
N LEU A 13 -3.20 -12.22 18.20
CA LEU A 13 -1.91 -12.80 18.53
C LEU A 13 -2.05 -14.32 18.67
N HIS A 14 -1.14 -15.06 18.07
CA HIS A 14 -1.05 -16.52 18.16
C HIS A 14 0.32 -16.93 18.65
N GLU A 15 0.34 -17.86 19.60
CA GLU A 15 1.54 -18.59 19.92
C GLU A 15 1.66 -19.77 18.95
N ARG A 16 2.84 -19.92 18.33
CA ARG A 16 3.14 -21.02 17.42
C ARG A 16 4.39 -21.77 17.87
N GLN A 17 4.40 -23.07 17.64
CA GLN A 17 5.50 -23.96 18.02
C GLN A 17 5.77 -24.97 16.89
N GLY A 18 7.03 -25.42 16.78
CA GLY A 18 7.44 -26.38 15.77
C GLY A 18 7.41 -25.79 14.35
N PRO A 19 7.01 -26.55 13.31
CA PRO A 19 7.10 -26.12 11.92
C PRO A 19 6.22 -24.91 11.58
N ASP A 20 5.16 -24.66 12.37
CA ASP A 20 4.27 -23.51 12.16
C ASP A 20 4.89 -22.18 12.62
N ALA A 21 5.97 -22.25 13.41
CA ALA A 21 6.76 -21.11 13.86
C ALA A 21 7.86 -20.69 12.86
N SER A 22 8.06 -21.48 11.80
CA SER A 22 9.09 -21.25 10.79
C SER A 22 8.72 -20.14 9.82
N PHE A 23 9.56 -19.12 9.75
CA PHE A 23 9.51 -18.04 8.76
C PHE A 23 10.71 -18.12 7.82
N TRP A 24 10.45 -18.33 6.53
CA TRP A 24 11.48 -18.40 5.51
C TRP A 24 11.73 -17.02 4.89
N VAL A 25 12.93 -16.49 5.11
CA VAL A 25 13.37 -15.18 4.60
C VAL A 25 14.28 -15.38 3.40
N PRO A 26 13.98 -14.78 2.23
CA PRO A 26 14.84 -14.87 1.06
C PRO A 26 15.98 -13.85 1.14
N HIS A 27 17.12 -14.23 0.58
CA HIS A 27 18.30 -13.40 0.41
C HIS A 27 18.83 -13.56 -1.01
N LYS A 28 19.40 -12.49 -1.56
CA LYS A 28 20.14 -12.59 -2.83
C LYS A 28 21.44 -13.37 -2.58
N PRO A 29 21.81 -14.34 -3.44
CA PRO A 29 23.05 -15.08 -3.30
C PRO A 29 24.25 -14.13 -3.31
N SER A 30 25.23 -14.38 -2.45
CA SER A 30 26.36 -13.45 -2.19
C SER A 30 27.22 -13.11 -3.42
N SER A 31 27.11 -13.87 -4.52
CA SER A 31 27.80 -13.60 -5.79
C SER A 31 27.16 -12.51 -6.64
N ALA A 32 25.99 -11.99 -6.26
CA ALA A 32 25.27 -10.91 -6.95
C ALA A 32 25.49 -9.53 -6.31
N ALA A 33 26.68 -9.27 -5.77
CA ALA A 33 27.05 -7.94 -5.30
C ALA A 33 27.26 -6.99 -6.49
N ASP A 34 26.64 -5.81 -6.40
CA ASP A 34 26.77 -4.65 -7.27
C ASP A 34 26.15 -4.73 -8.69
N ALA A 35 24.81 -4.87 -8.73
CA ALA A 35 24.04 -4.23 -9.80
C ALA A 35 23.25 -3.05 -9.19
N PRO A 36 23.39 -1.82 -9.72
CA PRO A 36 22.66 -0.67 -9.20
C PRO A 36 21.15 -0.93 -9.30
N ALA A 37 20.40 -0.51 -8.28
CA ALA A 37 18.94 -0.69 -8.16
C ALA A 37 18.10 0.04 -9.24
N ASN A 38 18.72 0.54 -10.30
CA ASN A 38 18.12 1.23 -11.45
C ASN A 38 18.18 0.43 -12.75
N ALA A 39 18.18 -0.91 -12.69
CA ALA A 39 17.83 -1.71 -13.84
C ALA A 39 16.31 -1.82 -13.90
N VAL A 40 15.67 -0.92 -14.66
CA VAL A 40 14.30 -1.09 -15.14
C VAL A 40 14.30 -2.40 -15.91
N ALA A 41 13.70 -3.44 -15.34
CA ALA A 41 13.48 -4.69 -16.04
C ALA A 41 12.41 -4.41 -17.11
N SER A 42 12.83 -4.30 -18.37
CA SER A 42 11.92 -4.27 -19.51
C SER A 42 11.00 -5.49 -19.45
N ALA A 43 9.70 -5.27 -19.68
CA ALA A 43 8.61 -6.21 -19.49
C ALA A 43 8.66 -7.51 -20.35
N ASP A 44 9.72 -7.73 -21.13
CA ASP A 44 9.85 -8.85 -22.08
C ASP A 44 11.02 -9.80 -21.81
N THR A 45 11.61 -9.77 -20.61
CA THR A 45 12.51 -10.85 -20.16
C THR A 45 11.73 -11.72 -19.17
N PRO A 46 11.51 -13.03 -19.44
CA PRO A 46 10.99 -13.91 -18.40
C PRO A 46 11.96 -13.79 -17.24
N ALA A 47 11.48 -13.27 -16.10
CA ALA A 47 12.29 -13.10 -14.91
C ALA A 47 12.94 -14.44 -14.64
N ALA A 48 14.24 -14.55 -14.96
CA ALA A 48 15.01 -15.75 -14.67
C ALA A 48 14.72 -16.07 -13.21
N GLU A 49 14.33 -17.30 -12.89
CA GLU A 49 14.14 -17.74 -11.51
C GLU A 49 15.43 -17.42 -10.77
N VAL A 50 15.47 -16.26 -10.12
CA VAL A 50 16.60 -15.86 -9.30
C VAL A 50 16.57 -16.89 -8.19
N ALA A 51 17.56 -17.78 -8.18
CA ALA A 51 17.70 -18.79 -7.15
C ALA A 51 17.96 -18.06 -5.82
N TRP A 52 16.89 -17.78 -5.09
CA TRP A 52 16.93 -17.15 -3.78
C TRP A 52 17.56 -18.11 -2.79
N GLU A 53 18.49 -17.62 -1.98
CA GLU A 53 18.95 -18.34 -0.80
C GLU A 53 17.94 -18.09 0.33
N TRP A 54 17.53 -19.13 1.04
CA TRP A 54 16.49 -19.02 2.07
C TRP A 54 17.09 -19.29 3.45
N THR A 55 16.80 -18.41 4.40
CA THR A 55 17.11 -18.60 5.82
C THR A 55 15.82 -18.89 6.58
N GLU A 56 15.81 -19.99 7.34
CA GLU A 56 14.74 -20.28 8.28
C GLU A 56 14.94 -19.48 9.57
N GLN A 57 13.91 -18.76 9.99
CA GLN A 57 13.85 -18.06 11.26
C GLN A 57 12.70 -18.59 12.10
N GLN A 58 12.93 -18.81 13.38
CA GLN A 58 11.91 -19.30 14.30
C GLN A 58 11.29 -18.13 15.07
N HIS A 59 9.97 -17.98 14.96
CA HIS A 59 9.21 -16.94 15.65
C HIS A 59 8.11 -17.57 16.49
N THR A 60 8.12 -17.31 17.79
CA THR A 60 7.11 -17.86 18.71
C THR A 60 5.76 -17.17 18.56
N TRP A 61 5.76 -15.87 18.25
CA TRP A 61 4.56 -15.05 18.23
C TRP A 61 4.24 -14.57 16.82
N TRP A 62 2.98 -14.72 16.45
CA TRP A 62 2.49 -14.37 15.13
C TRP A 62 1.21 -13.56 15.24
N TRP A 63 1.19 -12.40 14.61
CA TRP A 63 0.01 -11.58 14.50
C TRP A 63 -0.74 -11.93 13.22
N SER A 64 -1.95 -12.46 13.37
CA SER A 64 -2.81 -12.80 12.22
C SER A 64 -3.73 -11.64 11.89
N VAL A 65 -3.79 -11.27 10.61
CA VAL A 65 -4.65 -10.22 10.09
C VAL A 65 -5.53 -10.79 8.99
N ALA A 66 -6.80 -10.42 8.93
CA ALA A 66 -7.75 -11.06 8.01
C ALA A 66 -7.43 -10.73 6.54
N ASP A 67 -6.95 -9.51 6.29
CA ASP A 67 -6.67 -8.97 4.97
C ASP A 67 -5.51 -7.94 5.03
N MET A 68 -4.83 -7.71 3.91
CA MET A 68 -3.69 -6.79 3.81
C MET A 68 -4.13 -5.33 3.99
N GLU A 69 -5.38 -5.06 3.69
CA GLU A 69 -6.07 -3.79 3.93
C GLU A 69 -6.08 -3.36 5.40
N GLU A 70 -5.96 -4.30 6.34
CA GLU A 70 -5.93 -4.01 7.77
C GLU A 70 -4.52 -3.66 8.29
N VAL A 71 -3.51 -3.62 7.40
CA VAL A 71 -2.10 -3.32 7.73
C VAL A 71 -1.61 -2.07 6.99
N ASP A 72 -1.40 -0.99 7.75
CA ASP A 72 -0.78 0.23 7.26
C ASP A 72 0.72 0.01 7.01
N ASN A 73 1.26 0.72 6.01
CA ASN A 73 2.66 0.64 5.58
C ASN A 73 3.15 -0.74 5.06
N GLY A 74 2.29 -1.77 5.02
CA GLY A 74 2.62 -3.06 4.44
C GLY A 74 2.22 -3.20 2.97
N GLY A 75 2.98 -3.96 2.20
CA GLY A 75 2.63 -4.45 0.87
C GLY A 75 2.97 -5.93 0.72
N LEU A 76 2.33 -6.58 -0.25
CA LEU A 76 2.61 -7.96 -0.64
C LEU A 76 3.60 -8.01 -1.80
N SER A 77 4.59 -8.89 -1.71
CA SER A 77 5.45 -9.23 -2.84
C SER A 77 4.68 -10.01 -3.92
N ALA A 78 5.32 -10.18 -5.08
CA ALA A 78 4.97 -11.23 -6.02
C ALA A 78 5.00 -12.61 -5.33
N LEU A 79 4.29 -13.58 -5.91
CA LEU A 79 4.29 -14.96 -5.40
C LEU A 79 5.70 -15.54 -5.48
N VAL A 80 6.18 -16.09 -4.37
CA VAL A 80 7.49 -16.75 -4.27
C VAL A 80 7.34 -18.16 -3.72
N THR A 81 8.16 -19.08 -4.24
CA THR A 81 8.18 -20.47 -3.78
C THR A 81 9.26 -20.64 -2.72
N SER A 82 8.85 -20.62 -1.45
CA SER A 82 9.74 -20.94 -0.33
C SER A 82 9.86 -22.46 -0.12
N PRO A 83 10.83 -22.95 0.68
CA PRO A 83 10.90 -24.36 1.08
C PRO A 83 9.63 -24.89 1.77
N ALA A 84 8.82 -24.01 2.36
CA ALA A 84 7.53 -24.35 2.97
C ALA A 84 6.33 -24.09 2.03
N GLY A 85 6.56 -23.93 0.71
CA GLY A 85 5.53 -23.76 -0.31
C GLY A 85 5.34 -22.33 -0.81
N PRO A 86 4.43 -22.13 -1.78
CA PRO A 86 4.16 -20.85 -2.43
C PRO A 86 3.49 -19.86 -1.47
N ARG A 87 4.02 -18.64 -1.43
CA ARG A 87 3.54 -17.57 -0.54
C ARG A 87 3.90 -16.20 -1.08
N ARG A 88 3.19 -15.17 -0.63
CA ARG A 88 3.60 -13.77 -0.79
C ARG A 88 4.23 -13.29 0.50
N LEU A 89 5.24 -12.44 0.41
CA LEU A 89 5.93 -11.89 1.56
C LEU A 89 5.40 -10.51 1.88
N VAL A 90 5.26 -10.20 3.17
CA VAL A 90 4.87 -8.87 3.63
C VAL A 90 6.12 -8.02 3.75
N VAL A 91 6.16 -6.91 3.02
CA VAL A 91 7.26 -5.92 3.02
C VAL A 91 6.70 -4.53 3.33
N CYS A 92 7.56 -3.59 3.71
CA CYS A 92 7.17 -2.19 3.87
C CYS A 92 7.01 -1.54 2.49
N CYS A 93 5.90 -0.87 2.21
CA CYS A 93 5.70 -0.20 0.92
C CYS A 93 6.57 1.04 0.71
N ASP A 94 7.00 1.69 1.79
CA ASP A 94 7.73 2.96 1.70
C ASP A 94 9.20 2.74 1.30
N CYS A 95 9.81 1.68 1.82
CA CYS A 95 11.23 1.42 1.66
C CYS A 95 11.57 -0.01 1.20
N ASN A 96 10.56 -0.83 0.88
CA ASN A 96 10.71 -2.25 0.51
C ASN A 96 11.52 -3.09 1.51
N TYR A 97 11.67 -2.59 2.75
CA TYR A 97 12.33 -3.31 3.82
C TYR A 97 11.42 -4.43 4.32
N GLY A 98 12.02 -5.53 4.74
CA GLY A 98 11.32 -6.75 5.13
C GLY A 98 12.13 -7.97 4.75
N PRO A 99 11.51 -9.15 4.65
CA PRO A 99 10.09 -9.42 4.90
C PRO A 99 9.77 -9.53 6.40
N PHE A 100 8.53 -9.20 6.76
CA PHE A 100 8.03 -9.21 8.15
C PHE A 100 6.95 -10.26 8.41
N GLY A 101 6.55 -10.97 7.36
CA GLY A 101 5.46 -11.92 7.41
C GLY A 101 5.19 -12.54 6.06
N HIS A 102 4.13 -13.34 5.99
CA HIS A 102 3.72 -13.99 4.76
C HIS A 102 2.20 -14.17 4.65
N GLN A 103 1.75 -14.38 3.42
CA GLN A 103 0.40 -14.80 3.05
C GLN A 103 0.54 -16.07 2.20
N LEU A 104 -0.20 -17.12 2.54
CA LEU A 104 -0.21 -18.35 1.75
C LEU A 104 -1.01 -18.14 0.46
N GLU A 105 -0.62 -18.85 -0.61
CA GLU A 105 -1.37 -18.79 -1.86
C GLU A 105 -2.79 -19.33 -1.66
N GLY A 106 -3.79 -18.52 -2.04
CA GLY A 106 -5.22 -18.86 -1.90
C GLY A 106 -5.84 -18.55 -0.54
N GLU A 107 -5.08 -18.03 0.43
CA GLU A 107 -5.61 -17.57 1.71
C GLU A 107 -5.59 -16.04 1.81
N PRO A 108 -6.70 -15.39 2.19
CA PRO A 108 -6.71 -13.93 2.39
C PRO A 108 -5.91 -13.53 3.64
N ARG A 109 -5.84 -14.42 4.63
CA ARG A 109 -5.22 -14.16 5.93
C ARG A 109 -3.71 -14.00 5.83
N LEU A 110 -3.18 -13.00 6.52
CA LEU A 110 -1.76 -12.74 6.65
C LEU A 110 -1.25 -13.11 8.03
N TRP A 111 0.04 -13.41 8.07
CA TRP A 111 0.77 -13.78 9.28
C TRP A 111 2.02 -12.93 9.38
N LEU A 112 2.05 -12.01 10.35
CA LEU A 112 3.19 -11.16 10.64
C LEU A 112 3.98 -11.77 11.79
N ALA A 113 5.27 -12.01 11.57
CA ALA A 113 6.18 -12.43 12.62
C ALA A 113 6.42 -11.24 13.56
N CYS A 114 6.24 -11.46 14.86
CA CYS A 114 6.44 -10.43 15.87
C CYS A 114 7.07 -11.05 17.12
N ASP A 115 7.71 -10.22 17.95
CA ASP A 115 8.01 -10.61 19.32
C ASP A 115 6.70 -10.65 20.14
N LEU A 116 6.76 -11.18 21.38
CA LEU A 116 5.65 -11.05 22.32
C LEU A 116 5.38 -9.57 22.58
N LEU A 117 4.46 -9.02 21.81
CA LEU A 117 3.84 -7.75 22.08
C LEU A 117 2.96 -7.99 23.31
N HIS A 118 3.40 -7.52 24.48
CA HIS A 118 2.45 -7.26 25.55
C HIS A 118 1.46 -6.27 24.96
N GLN A 119 0.30 -6.77 24.53
CA GLN A 119 -0.76 -5.98 23.94
C GLN A 119 -1.03 -4.83 24.91
N GLN A 120 -0.56 -3.62 24.58
CA GLN A 120 -1.15 -2.43 25.17
C GLN A 120 -2.58 -2.46 24.65
N ASP A 121 -3.49 -2.82 25.55
CA ASP A 121 -4.91 -2.66 25.29
C ASP A 121 -5.10 -1.25 24.72
N ALA A 122 -5.65 -1.13 23.51
CA ALA A 122 -5.81 0.16 22.87
C ALA A 122 -6.70 1.11 23.68
N SER A 123 -7.48 0.59 24.65
CA SER A 123 -8.21 1.40 25.63
C SER A 123 -7.35 1.98 26.76
N LEU A 124 -6.14 1.44 26.96
CA LEU A 124 -5.11 1.94 27.87
C LEU A 124 -4.04 2.77 27.14
N GLY A 125 -4.02 2.72 25.81
CA GLY A 125 -3.18 3.57 24.98
C GLY A 125 -3.52 5.03 25.21
N SER A 126 -2.52 5.82 25.57
CA SER A 126 -2.65 7.27 25.69
C SER A 126 -1.75 7.86 24.63
N ASN A 127 -2.34 8.42 23.57
CA ASN A 127 -1.58 9.09 22.52
C ASN A 127 -0.60 10.14 23.11
N GLU A 128 -0.98 10.77 24.22
CA GLU A 128 -0.14 11.74 24.94
C GLU A 128 1.04 11.10 25.68
N ALA A 129 0.89 9.88 26.21
CA ALA A 129 1.96 9.17 26.91
C ALA A 129 2.84 8.32 25.96
N ASP A 130 2.24 7.74 24.92
CA ASP A 130 2.89 6.85 23.95
C ASP A 130 3.57 7.64 22.82
N PHE A 131 3.05 8.83 22.50
CA PHE A 131 3.60 9.77 21.53
C PHE A 131 3.64 11.19 22.12
N PRO A 132 4.43 11.41 23.20
CA PRO A 132 4.55 12.73 23.76
C PRO A 132 5.10 13.67 22.69
N LEU A 133 4.38 14.76 22.46
CA LEU A 133 4.83 15.80 21.55
C LEU A 133 6.21 16.29 22.03
N PRO A 134 7.16 16.54 21.11
CA PRO A 134 8.43 17.15 21.46
C PRO A 134 8.20 18.43 22.28
N GLU A 135 9.05 18.69 23.28
CA GLU A 135 8.91 19.88 24.13
C GLU A 135 8.79 21.16 23.27
N GLY A 136 7.65 21.85 23.40
CA GLY A 136 7.34 23.07 22.64
C GLY A 136 6.41 22.90 21.43
N LEU A 137 5.95 21.68 21.12
CA LEU A 137 4.92 21.43 20.11
C LEU A 137 3.58 21.09 20.78
N ASP A 138 2.49 21.74 20.39
CA ASP A 138 1.12 21.37 20.79
C ASP A 138 0.36 20.71 19.62
N MET A 139 -0.78 20.07 19.92
CA MET A 139 -1.60 19.38 18.91
C MET A 139 -2.12 20.33 17.83
N SER A 140 -2.39 21.60 18.17
CA SER A 140 -2.79 22.61 17.19
C SER A 140 -1.66 23.01 16.25
N ALA A 141 -0.42 23.01 16.72
CA ALA A 141 0.78 23.25 15.92
C ALA A 141 1.03 22.06 14.99
N LEU A 142 0.84 20.82 15.47
CA LEU A 142 0.92 19.63 14.62
C LEU A 142 -0.18 19.64 13.55
N GLN A 143 -1.42 19.94 13.92
CA GLN A 143 -2.52 20.10 12.97
C GLN A 143 -2.22 21.23 11.98
N SER A 144 -1.67 22.36 12.45
CA SER A 144 -1.23 23.46 11.59
C SER A 144 -0.09 23.06 10.67
N MET A 145 0.81 22.16 11.09
CA MET A 145 1.88 21.60 10.25
C MET A 145 1.33 20.66 9.17
N ILE A 146 0.36 19.81 9.51
CA ILE A 146 -0.35 18.96 8.55
C ILE A 146 -1.11 19.85 7.56
N ASP A 147 -1.84 20.84 8.06
CA ASP A 147 -2.63 21.77 7.26
C ASP A 147 -1.75 22.73 6.44
N SER A 148 -0.52 23.03 6.89
CA SER A 148 0.47 23.80 6.14
C SER A 148 1.27 22.93 5.16
N GLY A 149 1.07 21.60 5.18
CA GLY A 149 1.74 20.68 4.29
C GLY A 149 3.17 20.28 4.66
N MET A 150 3.54 20.44 5.92
CA MET A 150 4.84 20.03 6.46
C MET A 150 4.89 18.54 6.84
N ALA A 151 3.79 17.80 6.65
CA ALA A 151 3.68 16.37 6.94
C ALA A 151 2.99 15.62 5.80
N THR A 152 3.39 14.36 5.61
CA THR A 152 2.72 13.42 4.70
C THR A 152 1.68 12.62 5.49
N VAL A 153 0.46 12.53 4.97
CA VAL A 153 -0.63 11.77 5.61
C VAL A 153 -1.09 10.65 4.70
N GLN A 154 -1.20 9.44 5.22
CA GLN A 154 -1.80 8.30 4.52
C GLN A 154 -3.19 7.99 5.07
N TYR A 155 -4.12 7.64 4.19
CA TYR A 155 -5.49 7.30 4.56
C TYR A 155 -6.14 6.44 3.46
N HIS A 156 -7.23 5.75 3.77
CA HIS A 156 -7.95 4.93 2.78
C HIS A 156 -9.44 5.29 2.67
N VAL A 157 -10.01 4.98 1.52
CA VAL A 157 -11.44 5.10 1.23
C VAL A 157 -11.92 3.84 0.52
N ALA A 158 -13.03 3.27 0.98
CA ALA A 158 -13.68 2.12 0.37
C ALA A 158 -14.85 2.58 -0.50
N PHE A 159 -14.92 2.07 -1.73
CA PHE A 159 -15.95 2.40 -2.71
C PHE A 159 -16.70 1.15 -3.14
N SER A 160 -18.03 1.23 -3.15
CA SER A 160 -18.87 0.15 -3.69
C SER A 160 -19.23 0.38 -5.15
N GLU A 161 -19.07 1.61 -5.62
CA GLU A 161 -19.46 2.09 -6.93
C GLU A 161 -18.42 1.75 -7.99
N ALA A 162 -18.88 1.49 -9.22
CA ALA A 162 -17.99 1.31 -10.36
C ALA A 162 -17.38 2.66 -10.80
N ARG A 163 -18.21 3.72 -10.80
CA ARG A 163 -17.82 5.08 -11.17
C ARG A 163 -17.51 5.87 -9.90
N LEU A 164 -16.24 6.16 -9.68
CA LEU A 164 -15.79 6.85 -8.46
C LEU A 164 -15.92 8.38 -8.55
N GLY A 165 -15.93 8.94 -9.76
CA GLY A 165 -16.08 10.39 -9.96
C GLY A 165 -14.80 11.18 -9.67
N MET A 166 -13.64 10.61 -10.00
CA MET A 166 -12.35 11.28 -9.96
C MET A 166 -11.52 10.93 -11.20
N MET A 167 -10.62 11.83 -11.57
CA MET A 167 -9.65 11.68 -12.65
C MET A 167 -8.28 11.44 -12.04
N LEU A 168 -7.67 10.33 -12.42
CA LEU A 168 -6.28 10.01 -12.08
C LEU A 168 -5.39 10.36 -13.28
N VAL A 169 -4.15 10.77 -13.00
CA VAL A 169 -3.12 11.03 -14.02
C VAL A 169 -1.76 10.60 -13.48
N ASP A 170 -0.81 10.32 -14.36
CA ASP A 170 0.58 10.19 -13.95
C ASP A 170 1.12 11.54 -13.46
N ASN A 171 1.87 11.50 -12.37
CA ASN A 171 2.68 12.63 -11.93
C ASN A 171 3.78 12.93 -12.98
N ALA A 172 4.36 14.12 -12.93
CA ALA A 172 5.39 14.57 -13.86
C ALA A 172 6.60 13.60 -13.97
N ASP A 173 6.91 12.88 -12.89
CA ASP A 173 8.00 11.91 -12.84
C ASP A 173 7.60 10.50 -13.35
N GLY A 174 6.30 10.24 -13.61
CA GLY A 174 5.79 8.97 -14.13
C GLY A 174 5.73 7.80 -13.13
N ASP A 175 6.22 7.98 -11.91
CA ASP A 175 6.32 6.91 -10.91
C ASP A 175 5.13 6.84 -9.94
N GLU A 176 4.26 7.84 -9.97
CA GLU A 176 3.16 8.03 -9.02
C GLU A 176 1.88 8.46 -9.77
N VAL A 177 0.74 7.90 -9.38
CA VAL A 177 -0.57 8.26 -9.95
C VAL A 177 -1.29 9.20 -8.98
N VAL A 178 -1.70 10.37 -9.45
CA VAL A 178 -2.27 11.44 -8.63
C VAL A 178 -3.70 11.79 -9.03
N VAL A 179 -4.51 12.25 -8.08
CA VAL A 179 -5.85 12.78 -8.32
C VAL A 179 -5.73 14.16 -8.97
N ALA A 180 -6.04 14.26 -10.27
CA ALA A 180 -5.98 15.52 -11.01
C ALA A 180 -7.24 16.38 -10.84
N ALA A 181 -8.42 15.74 -10.78
CA ALA A 181 -9.70 16.41 -10.73
C ALA A 181 -10.81 15.49 -10.21
N PHE A 182 -11.94 16.08 -9.83
CA PHE A 182 -13.18 15.33 -9.65
C PHE A 182 -14.01 15.39 -10.93
N THR A 183 -14.71 14.30 -11.23
CA THR A 183 -15.56 14.21 -12.42
C THR A 183 -17.03 14.16 -12.02
N GLU A 184 -17.88 14.78 -12.84
CA GLU A 184 -19.32 14.78 -12.63
C GLU A 184 -19.91 13.39 -12.92
N ILE A 185 -20.82 12.92 -12.07
CA ILE A 185 -21.57 11.67 -12.29
C ILE A 185 -23.03 12.00 -12.55
N GLY A 186 -23.37 12.19 -13.84
CA GLY A 186 -24.74 12.47 -14.27
C GLY A 186 -25.24 13.84 -13.84
N ASP A 187 -25.73 14.65 -14.78
CA ASP A 187 -26.36 15.96 -14.52
C ASP A 187 -25.59 16.87 -13.53
N GLY A 188 -24.25 16.88 -13.58
CA GLY A 188 -23.40 17.74 -12.77
C GLY A 188 -23.22 17.34 -11.30
N GLN A 189 -23.69 16.16 -10.89
CA GLN A 189 -23.62 15.70 -9.50
C GLN A 189 -22.21 15.26 -9.09
N PRO A 190 -21.82 15.46 -7.81
CA PRO A 190 -20.54 14.98 -7.28
C PRO A 190 -20.53 13.44 -7.24
N GLY A 191 -19.38 12.85 -7.58
CA GLY A 191 -19.20 11.40 -7.47
C GLY A 191 -18.81 10.92 -6.06
N PRO A 192 -18.80 9.60 -5.81
CA PRO A 192 -18.41 9.01 -4.53
C PRO A 192 -17.08 9.50 -3.97
N ALA A 193 -16.08 9.75 -4.82
CA ALA A 193 -14.77 10.25 -4.42
C ALA A 193 -14.88 11.65 -3.78
N GLU A 194 -15.65 12.55 -4.40
CA GLU A 194 -15.90 13.90 -3.87
C GLU A 194 -16.80 13.83 -2.63
N LEU A 195 -17.87 13.03 -2.68
CA LEU A 195 -18.81 12.82 -1.58
C LEU A 195 -18.15 12.22 -0.33
N SER A 196 -17.04 11.50 -0.49
CA SER A 196 -16.26 10.98 0.65
C SER A 196 -15.72 12.10 1.56
N GLY A 197 -15.51 13.31 1.02
CA GLY A 197 -14.93 14.46 1.72
C GLY A 197 -13.47 14.31 2.18
N LYS A 198 -12.89 13.11 2.01
CA LYS A 198 -11.53 12.77 2.43
C LYS A 198 -10.51 13.06 1.33
N ILE A 199 -10.87 12.77 0.08
CA ILE A 199 -10.01 12.91 -1.10
C ILE A 199 -9.90 14.37 -1.52
N ALA A 200 -8.72 14.76 -1.99
CA ALA A 200 -8.44 16.05 -2.60
C ALA A 200 -7.62 15.87 -3.88
N VAL A 201 -7.68 16.92 -4.73
CA VAL A 201 -6.78 17.04 -5.87
C VAL A 201 -5.33 17.14 -5.38
N GLY A 202 -4.44 16.39 -6.01
CA GLY A 202 -3.02 16.27 -5.65
C GLY A 202 -2.71 15.07 -4.75
N ASP A 203 -3.72 14.32 -4.28
CA ASP A 203 -3.46 13.10 -3.52
C ASP A 203 -2.92 11.99 -4.42
N THR A 204 -1.92 11.26 -3.96
CA THR A 204 -1.28 10.15 -4.67
C THR A 204 -1.95 8.83 -4.31
N VAL A 205 -2.23 7.97 -5.28
CA VAL A 205 -2.70 6.60 -5.03
C VAL A 205 -1.51 5.75 -4.61
N ALA A 206 -1.55 5.22 -3.40
CA ALA A 206 -0.51 4.37 -2.85
C ALA A 206 -0.82 2.87 -3.04
N ARG A 207 -2.09 2.46 -2.88
CA ARG A 207 -2.53 1.07 -3.03
C ARG A 207 -3.95 0.94 -3.54
N VAL A 208 -4.24 -0.20 -4.16
CA VAL A 208 -5.58 -0.63 -4.55
C VAL A 208 -5.76 -2.09 -4.11
N SER A 209 -6.77 -2.37 -3.28
CA SER A 209 -7.08 -3.73 -2.79
C SER A 209 -5.85 -4.50 -2.26
N GLY A 210 -5.06 -3.84 -1.41
CA GLY A 210 -3.91 -4.40 -0.70
C GLY A 210 -2.65 -4.45 -1.55
N THR A 211 -2.74 -4.13 -2.84
CA THR A 211 -1.63 -4.16 -3.78
C THR A 211 -1.04 -2.77 -3.91
N SER A 212 0.27 -2.65 -3.65
CA SER A 212 1.01 -1.42 -3.88
C SER A 212 1.02 -1.07 -5.36
N VAL A 213 0.70 0.19 -5.68
CA VAL A 213 0.71 0.69 -7.07
C VAL A 213 1.91 1.57 -7.39
N ARG A 214 2.86 1.68 -6.47
CA ARG A 214 4.09 2.45 -6.68
C ARG A 214 4.87 1.93 -7.89
N GLY A 215 5.25 2.83 -8.80
CA GLY A 215 5.97 2.48 -10.02
C GLY A 215 5.09 1.85 -11.11
N LEU A 216 3.77 1.81 -10.91
CA LEU A 216 2.82 1.51 -11.98
C LEU A 216 2.35 2.81 -12.62
N ASP A 217 2.13 2.75 -13.94
CA ASP A 217 1.54 3.86 -14.67
C ASP A 217 0.03 3.97 -14.43
N TYR A 218 -0.52 5.12 -14.81
CA TYR A 218 -1.95 5.43 -14.72
C TYR A 218 -2.82 4.33 -15.33
N ALA A 219 -2.43 3.75 -16.46
CA ALA A 219 -3.21 2.71 -17.13
C ALA A 219 -3.32 1.45 -16.27
N ALA A 220 -2.19 0.95 -15.74
CA ALA A 220 -2.16 -0.23 -14.89
C ALA A 220 -2.91 -0.01 -13.57
N VAL A 221 -2.78 1.17 -12.96
CA VAL A 221 -3.54 1.52 -11.74
C VAL A 221 -5.03 1.57 -12.02
N LEU A 222 -5.45 2.17 -13.14
CA LEU A 222 -6.85 2.30 -13.49
C LEU A 222 -7.48 0.95 -13.82
N ASP A 223 -6.78 0.09 -14.55
CA ASP A 223 -7.24 -1.29 -14.80
C ASP A 223 -7.37 -2.08 -13.48
N MET A 224 -6.48 -1.87 -12.51
CA MET A 224 -6.59 -2.47 -11.18
C MET A 224 -7.83 -1.96 -10.42
N VAL A 225 -8.10 -0.66 -10.45
CA VAL A 225 -9.29 -0.06 -9.82
C VAL A 225 -10.58 -0.54 -10.48
N ILE A 226 -10.62 -0.64 -11.81
CA ILE A 226 -11.80 -1.08 -12.57
C ILE A 226 -12.03 -2.59 -12.38
N GLY A 227 -10.96 -3.39 -12.41
CA GLY A 227 -11.03 -4.85 -12.28
C GLY A 227 -11.20 -5.35 -10.84
N ALA A 228 -10.96 -4.52 -9.83
CA ALA A 228 -11.09 -4.92 -8.42
C ALA A 228 -12.53 -5.29 -8.03
N ALA A 229 -12.67 -6.35 -7.22
CA ALA A 229 -13.93 -6.69 -6.60
C ALA A 229 -14.45 -5.53 -5.73
N ARG A 230 -15.77 -5.30 -5.73
CA ARG A 230 -16.39 -4.25 -4.91
C ARG A 230 -16.85 -4.84 -3.56
N PRO A 231 -16.65 -4.12 -2.43
CA PRO A 231 -16.08 -2.77 -2.33
C PRO A 231 -14.57 -2.76 -2.57
N VAL A 232 -14.09 -1.79 -3.36
CA VAL A 232 -12.66 -1.57 -3.60
C VAL A 232 -12.13 -0.58 -2.57
N THR A 233 -11.06 -0.93 -1.87
CA THR A 233 -10.35 -0.01 -0.98
C THR A 233 -9.16 0.60 -1.71
N ILE A 234 -9.08 1.93 -1.71
CA ILE A 234 -7.98 2.68 -2.31
C ILE A 234 -7.29 3.46 -1.19
N HIS A 235 -5.97 3.28 -1.07
CA HIS A 235 -5.11 4.01 -0.15
C HIS A 235 -4.52 5.22 -0.87
N PHE A 236 -4.58 6.36 -0.22
CA PHE A 236 -4.08 7.64 -0.69
C PHE A 236 -2.99 8.16 0.23
N GLU A 237 -2.04 8.87 -0.36
CA GLU A 237 -1.02 9.64 0.31
C GLU A 237 -1.19 11.12 -0.05
N ARG A 238 -1.32 11.97 0.95
CA ARG A 238 -1.32 13.42 0.78
C ARG A 238 0.03 13.97 1.22
N ARG A 239 0.79 14.48 0.27
CA ARG A 239 1.99 15.29 0.51
C ARG A 239 1.59 16.75 0.45
N GLY A 240 1.72 17.47 1.55
CA GLY A 240 1.38 18.89 1.57
C GLY A 240 -0.02 19.21 2.12
N ALA A 241 -0.39 20.48 2.03
CA ALA A 241 -1.61 21.02 2.61
C ALA A 241 -2.85 20.50 1.86
N LYS A 242 -3.91 20.11 2.58
CA LYS A 242 -5.22 19.94 1.94
C LYS A 242 -5.64 21.30 1.36
N PRO A 243 -6.01 21.41 0.07
CA PRO A 243 -6.51 22.65 -0.49
C PRO A 243 -7.69 23.17 0.36
N PRO A 244 -7.69 24.44 0.77
CA PRO A 244 -8.62 24.94 1.77
C PRO A 244 -10.03 25.06 1.18
N GLY A 245 -10.94 24.14 1.50
CA GLY A 245 -12.40 24.26 1.35
C GLY A 245 -12.98 24.68 -0.02
N VAL A 246 -12.14 24.88 -1.04
CA VAL A 246 -12.55 25.25 -2.39
C VAL A 246 -13.18 24.02 -2.99
N LEU A 247 -14.45 24.14 -3.39
CA LEU A 247 -15.11 23.10 -4.15
C LEU A 247 -14.27 22.85 -5.42
N PRO A 248 -13.81 21.61 -5.64
CA PRO A 248 -12.98 21.32 -6.79
C PRO A 248 -13.76 21.61 -8.06
N VAL A 249 -13.09 22.19 -9.06
CA VAL A 249 -13.67 22.35 -10.38
C VAL A 249 -13.92 20.95 -10.93
N ARG A 250 -15.18 20.64 -11.21
CA ARG A 250 -15.55 19.35 -11.79
C ARG A 250 -15.29 19.37 -13.28
N THR A 251 -14.75 18.27 -13.78
CA THR A 251 -14.55 18.08 -15.21
C THR A 251 -15.57 17.06 -15.75
N PRO A 252 -15.93 17.17 -17.05
CA PRO A 252 -16.75 16.15 -17.69
C PRO A 252 -16.06 14.79 -17.60
N HIS A 253 -16.83 13.75 -17.26
CA HIS A 253 -16.31 12.39 -17.21
C HIS A 253 -15.82 11.96 -18.60
N GLN A 254 -14.63 11.37 -18.64
CA GLN A 254 -14.09 10.71 -19.82
C GLN A 254 -14.15 9.20 -19.61
N GLU A 255 -14.72 8.48 -20.57
CA GLU A 255 -14.72 7.03 -20.55
C GLU A 255 -13.30 6.51 -20.77
N TRP A 256 -12.81 5.71 -19.82
CA TRP A 256 -11.54 5.03 -19.98
C TRP A 256 -11.69 3.92 -21.01
N THR A 257 -10.79 3.92 -21.99
CA THR A 257 -10.60 2.81 -22.92
C THR A 257 -9.19 2.29 -22.68
N SER A 258 -9.06 1.10 -22.10
CA SER A 258 -7.74 0.49 -21.89
C SER A 258 -7.00 0.43 -23.22
N PRO A 259 -5.73 0.89 -23.29
CA PRO A 259 -4.94 0.79 -24.51
C PRO A 259 -4.85 -0.69 -24.94
N PRO A 260 -4.86 -0.99 -26.25
CA PRO A 260 -4.71 -2.36 -26.71
C PRO A 260 -3.40 -2.92 -26.14
N ALA A 261 -3.48 -4.08 -25.48
CA ALA A 261 -2.31 -4.78 -25.00
C ALA A 261 -1.30 -4.88 -26.15
N ALA A 262 -0.08 -4.38 -25.93
CA ALA A 262 0.97 -4.45 -26.93
C ALA A 262 1.09 -5.91 -27.39
N GLU A 263 0.75 -6.16 -28.66
CA GLU A 263 0.90 -7.49 -29.25
C GLU A 263 2.37 -7.91 -29.08
N PRO A 264 2.65 -9.14 -28.62
CA PRO A 264 4.02 -9.59 -28.50
C PRO A 264 4.67 -9.51 -29.88
N ALA A 265 5.74 -8.71 -29.98
CA ALA A 265 6.48 -8.53 -31.22
C ALA A 265 6.90 -9.91 -31.73
N THR A 266 6.29 -10.29 -32.84
CA THR A 266 6.57 -11.58 -33.48
C THR A 266 7.87 -11.42 -34.27
N ALA A 267 8.84 -12.27 -33.94
CA ALA A 267 10.10 -12.58 -34.63
C ALA A 267 11.35 -11.75 -34.27
#